data_AF-A0A3D5AQJ7-F1
#
_entry.id   AF-A0A3D5AQJ7-F1
#
_cell.length_a   1.000
_cell.length_b   1.000
_cell.length_c   1.000
_cell.angle_alpha   90.00
_cell.angle_beta   90.00
_cell.angle_gamma   90.00
#
_symmetry.space_group_name_H-M   'P 1'
#
loop_
_entity.id
_entity.type
_entity.pdbx_description
1 polymer ?
#
loop_
_entity_poly.entity_id
_entity_poly.type
_entity_poly.pdbx_seq_one_letter_code
_entity_poly.pdbx_strand_id
1 'polypeptide(L)'
;MTMLRTDQVAEERDLVGVYLHEISRTPLLDAAHEVDLSKAIEAGLYAENLLEEDKVPSGVSREELELLVTEGAHAKDLFIRANLRLVVSIARRYVRSGMPMLDLIQEGNTGLVRAVEKFDYVKGFKFSTYATWWIRQAI
;
A
#
# COMPACT_ATOMS: atom_id res chain seq x y z
N MET A 1 -27.58 -30.26 0.09
CA MET A 1 -26.39 -29.57 -0.44
C MET A 1 -26.53 -28.06 -0.21
N THR A 2 -26.70 -27.67 1.06
CA THR A 2 -26.97 -26.26 1.47
C THR A 2 -26.09 -25.86 2.65
N MET A 3 -25.75 -26.80 3.55
CA MET A 3 -24.85 -26.58 4.70
C MET A 3 -23.43 -26.14 4.29
N LEU A 4 -22.83 -26.76 3.26
CA LEU A 4 -21.47 -26.40 2.79
C LEU A 4 -21.36 -24.91 2.40
N ARG A 5 -22.43 -24.30 1.87
CA ARG A 5 -22.44 -22.89 1.47
C ARG A 5 -22.56 -21.94 2.66
N THR A 6 -23.16 -22.38 3.76
CA THR A 6 -23.31 -21.56 4.98
C THR A 6 -22.00 -21.53 5.77
N ASP A 7 -21.31 -22.67 5.87
CA ASP A 7 -20.03 -22.78 6.57
C ASP A 7 -18.94 -21.95 5.86
N GLN A 8 -18.88 -22.02 4.53
CA GLN A 8 -17.95 -21.21 3.73
C GLN A 8 -18.17 -19.70 3.89
N VAL A 9 -19.44 -19.26 3.98
CA VAL A 9 -19.75 -17.83 4.19
C VAL A 9 -19.39 -17.39 5.61
N ALA A 10 -19.50 -18.27 6.61
CA ALA A 10 -19.07 -17.97 7.97
C ALA A 10 -17.55 -17.86 8.07
N GLU A 11 -16.82 -18.78 7.44
CA GLU A 11 -15.36 -18.78 7.36
C GLU A 11 -14.82 -17.54 6.64
N GLU A 12 -15.37 -17.17 5.48
CA GLU A 12 -14.98 -15.94 4.78
C GLU A 12 -15.19 -14.68 5.65
N ARG A 13 -16.31 -14.61 6.38
CA ARG A 13 -16.59 -13.48 7.28
C ARG A 13 -15.60 -13.40 8.43
N ASP A 14 -15.15 -14.53 8.95
CA ASP A 14 -14.13 -14.58 10.00
C ASP A 14 -12.76 -14.12 9.48
N LEU A 15 -12.34 -14.61 8.32
CA LEU A 15 -11.08 -14.20 7.67
C LEU A 15 -11.07 -12.70 7.34
N VAL A 16 -12.17 -12.16 6.82
CA VAL A 16 -12.33 -10.71 6.62
C VAL A 16 -12.24 -9.98 7.95
N GLY A 17 -12.85 -10.50 9.03
CA GLY A 17 -12.78 -9.93 10.37
C GLY A 17 -11.34 -9.83 10.90
N VAL A 18 -10.56 -10.91 10.78
CA VAL A 18 -9.14 -10.95 11.16
C VAL A 18 -8.35 -9.91 10.38
N TYR A 19 -8.52 -9.86 9.06
CA TYR A 19 -7.84 -8.87 8.21
C TYR A 19 -8.18 -7.43 8.61
N LEU A 20 -9.47 -7.12 8.85
CA LEU A 20 -9.89 -5.79 9.28
C LEU A 20 -9.28 -5.38 10.62
N HIS A 21 -9.17 -6.33 11.55
CA HIS A 21 -8.51 -6.11 12.83
C HIS A 21 -7.03 -5.78 12.62
N GLU A 22 -6.32 -6.53 11.78
CA GLU A 22 -4.89 -6.30 11.52
C GLU A 22 -4.60 -4.92 10.93
N ILE A 23 -5.35 -4.52 9.90
CA ILE A 23 -5.14 -3.23 9.22
C ILE A 23 -5.58 -2.03 10.06
N SER A 24 -6.41 -2.24 11.08
CA SER A 24 -6.85 -1.18 11.99
C SER A 24 -5.75 -0.70 12.93
N ARG A 25 -4.69 -1.50 13.12
CA ARG A 25 -3.56 -1.21 14.00
C ARG A 25 -2.64 -0.11 13.46
N THR A 26 -2.64 0.11 12.14
CA THR A 26 -1.84 1.16 11.52
C THR A 26 -2.63 2.48 11.51
N PRO A 27 -2.09 3.57 12.10
CA PRO A 27 -2.73 4.88 12.07
C PRO A 27 -2.90 5.41 10.65
N LEU A 28 -3.92 6.25 10.46
CA LEU A 28 -4.10 6.97 9.19
C LEU A 28 -3.07 8.09 9.07
N LEU A 29 -2.61 8.33 7.85
CA LEU A 29 -1.68 9.43 7.54
C LEU A 29 -2.44 10.74 7.35
N ASP A 30 -1.83 11.84 7.76
CA ASP A 30 -2.20 13.17 7.27
C ASP A 30 -1.37 13.55 6.03
N ALA A 31 -1.58 14.77 5.51
CA ALA A 31 -0.87 15.21 4.30
C ALA A 31 0.64 15.38 4.52
N ALA A 32 1.06 15.77 5.72
CA ALA A 32 2.47 15.98 6.00
C ALA A 32 3.19 14.63 6.01
N HIS A 33 2.63 13.65 6.70
CA HIS A 33 3.19 12.30 6.73
C HIS A 33 3.16 11.61 5.35
N GLU A 34 2.13 11.85 4.52
CA GLU A 34 2.10 11.41 3.11
C GLU A 34 3.33 11.94 2.34
N VAL A 35 3.66 13.22 2.52
CA VAL A 35 4.82 13.86 1.87
C VAL A 35 6.13 13.28 2.42
N ASP A 36 6.25 13.14 3.73
CA ASP A 36 7.49 12.65 4.36
C ASP A 36 7.82 11.22 3.95
N LEU A 37 6.81 10.33 3.92
CA LEU A 37 6.99 8.96 3.44
C LEU A 37 7.36 8.94 1.96
N SER A 38 6.73 9.79 1.13
CA SER A 38 7.05 9.86 -0.30
C SER A 38 8.52 10.25 -0.53
N LYS A 39 9.04 11.23 0.23
CA LYS A 39 10.45 11.63 0.17
C LYS A 39 11.40 10.53 0.60
N ALA A 40 11.07 9.81 1.68
CA ALA A 40 11.89 8.70 2.14
C ALA A 40 11.96 7.56 1.10
N ILE A 41 10.83 7.27 0.44
CA ILE A 41 10.77 6.29 -0.66
C ILE A 41 11.64 6.74 -1.83
N GLU A 42 11.53 7.99 -2.28
CA GLU A 42 12.35 8.54 -3.36
C GLU A 42 13.84 8.52 -3.02
N ALA A 43 14.21 8.90 -1.79
CA ALA A 43 15.59 8.86 -1.32
C ALA A 43 16.16 7.44 -1.31
N GLY A 44 15.39 6.46 -0.81
CA GLY A 44 15.79 5.05 -0.80
C GLY A 44 15.95 4.48 -2.21
N LEU A 45 15.02 4.76 -3.12
CA LEU A 45 15.13 4.35 -4.53
C LEU A 45 16.35 4.99 -5.20
N TYR A 46 16.62 6.27 -4.93
CA TYR A 46 17.79 6.93 -5.47
C TYR A 46 19.09 6.31 -4.94
N ALA A 47 19.15 6.02 -3.64
CA ALA A 47 20.29 5.34 -3.03
C ALA A 47 20.51 3.93 -3.61
N GLU A 48 19.43 3.17 -3.84
CA GLU A 48 19.47 1.85 -4.48
C GLU A 48 20.10 1.94 -5.88
N ASN A 49 19.62 2.88 -6.72
CA ASN A 49 20.17 3.10 -8.05
C ASN A 49 21.67 3.46 -8.02
N LEU A 50 22.11 4.30 -7.07
CA LEU A 50 23.53 4.64 -6.92
C LEU A 50 24.39 3.42 -6.55
N LEU A 51 23.86 2.53 -5.72
CA LEU A 51 24.53 1.29 -5.33
C LEU A 51 24.63 0.30 -6.49
N GLU A 52 23.56 0.15 -7.27
CA GLU A 52 23.50 -0.74 -8.44
C GLU A 52 24.44 -0.29 -9.56
N GLU A 53 24.52 1.01 -9.81
CA GLU A 53 25.38 1.59 -10.84
C GLU A 53 26.84 1.80 -10.38
N ASP A 54 27.16 1.44 -9.14
CA ASP A 54 28.45 1.70 -8.47
C ASP A 54 28.89 3.18 -8.52
N LYS A 55 27.91 4.10 -8.47
CA LYS A 55 28.11 5.56 -8.52
C LYS A 55 28.07 6.19 -7.13
N VAL A 56 28.74 5.59 -6.15
CA VAL A 56 28.77 6.11 -4.79
C VAL A 56 29.52 7.46 -4.74
N PRO A 57 28.87 8.57 -4.33
CA PRO A 57 29.51 9.89 -4.28
C PRO A 57 30.68 9.95 -3.30
N SER A 58 31.68 10.78 -3.59
CA SER A 58 32.79 11.00 -2.65
C SER A 58 32.29 11.63 -1.35
N GLY A 59 32.61 11.01 -0.22
CA GLY A 59 32.18 11.47 1.11
C GLY A 59 30.89 10.83 1.62
N VAL A 60 30.29 9.92 0.83
CA VAL A 60 29.18 9.06 1.27
C VAL A 60 29.67 7.62 1.28
N SER A 61 29.41 6.91 2.37
CA SER A 61 29.73 5.49 2.51
C SER A 61 28.65 4.61 1.89
N ARG A 62 29.03 3.38 1.49
CA ARG A 62 28.08 2.37 1.03
C ARG A 62 27.04 2.05 2.12
N GLU A 63 27.48 1.97 3.37
CA GLU A 63 26.62 1.71 4.53
C GLU A 63 25.53 2.77 4.72
N GLU A 64 25.85 4.06 4.51
CA GLU A 64 24.86 5.14 4.56
C GLU A 64 23.79 5.03 3.45
N LEU A 65 24.20 4.62 2.24
CA LEU A 65 23.24 4.38 1.16
C LEU A 65 22.35 3.16 1.44
N GLU A 66 22.91 2.07 1.96
CA GLU A 66 22.15 0.87 2.34
C GLU A 66 21.13 1.17 3.45
N LEU A 67 21.46 2.06 4.37
CA LEU A 67 20.51 2.57 5.38
C LEU A 67 19.34 3.30 4.71
N LEU A 68 19.61 4.21 3.77
CA LEU A 68 18.56 4.93 3.04
C LEU A 68 17.65 3.99 2.24
N VAL A 69 18.21 2.96 1.61
CA VAL A 69 17.42 1.92 0.91
C VAL A 69 16.46 1.24 1.88
N THR A 70 16.98 0.85 3.05
CA THR A 70 16.19 0.19 4.10
C THR A 70 15.08 1.11 4.62
N GLU A 71 15.40 2.38 4.89
CA GLU A 71 14.43 3.39 5.31
C GLU A 71 13.34 3.63 4.26
N GLY A 72 13.70 3.74 2.98
CA GLY A 72 12.75 3.89 1.88
C GLY A 72 11.81 2.69 1.74
N ALA A 73 12.34 1.47 1.89
CA ALA A 73 11.53 0.25 1.88
C ALA A 73 10.53 0.21 3.05
N HIS A 74 10.96 0.58 4.25
CA HIS A 74 10.08 0.69 5.42
C HIS A 74 9.02 1.78 5.24
N ALA A 75 9.39 2.93 4.65
CA ALA A 75 8.45 4.01 4.35
C ALA A 75 7.39 3.56 3.34
N LYS A 76 7.77 2.81 2.29
CA LYS A 76 6.83 2.23 1.32
C LYS A 76 5.84 1.29 1.99
N ASP A 77 6.32 0.36 2.82
CA ASP A 77 5.48 -0.59 3.56
C ASP A 77 4.50 0.13 4.49
N LEU A 78 4.97 1.13 5.25
CA LEU A 78 4.09 1.93 6.12
C LEU A 78 3.04 2.70 5.32
N PHE A 79 3.42 3.30 4.20
CA PHE A 79 2.50 4.06 3.35
C PHE A 79 1.39 3.16 2.78
N ILE A 80 1.74 1.95 2.33
CA ILE A 80 0.76 0.94 1.89
C ILE A 80 -0.15 0.55 3.05
N ARG A 81 0.41 0.14 4.20
CA ARG A 81 -0.36 -0.35 5.36
C ARG A 81 -1.36 0.68 5.88
N ALA A 82 -0.96 1.95 5.96
CA ALA A 82 -1.83 3.03 6.42
C ALA A 82 -3.04 3.27 5.50
N ASN A 83 -2.99 2.77 4.25
CA ASN A 83 -4.03 2.96 3.25
C ASN A 83 -4.82 1.68 2.91
N LEU A 84 -4.56 0.54 3.56
CA LEU A 84 -5.33 -0.71 3.33
C LEU A 84 -6.84 -0.54 3.64
N ARG A 85 -7.17 0.35 4.60
CA ARG A 85 -8.57 0.69 4.93
C ARG A 85 -9.29 1.38 3.77
N LEU A 86 -8.58 2.15 2.94
CA LEU A 86 -9.13 2.76 1.73
C LEU A 86 -9.53 1.69 0.72
N VAL A 87 -8.67 0.68 0.51
CA VAL A 87 -8.95 -0.46 -0.39
C VAL A 87 -10.23 -1.17 0.01
N VAL A 88 -10.37 -1.54 1.28
CA VAL A 88 -11.60 -2.16 1.81
C VAL A 88 -12.82 -1.29 1.54
N SER A 89 -12.73 0.02 1.80
CA SER A 89 -13.85 0.94 1.61
C SER A 89 -14.33 1.03 0.15
N ILE A 90 -13.40 0.85 -0.80
CA ILE A 90 -13.68 0.83 -2.24
C ILE A 90 -14.23 -0.55 -2.64
N ALA A 91 -13.55 -1.64 -2.28
CA ALA A 91 -13.92 -3.02 -2.58
C ALA A 91 -15.33 -3.38 -2.12
N ARG A 92 -15.79 -2.86 -0.98
CA ARG A 92 -17.17 -3.05 -0.48
C ARG A 92 -18.26 -2.64 -1.48
N ARG A 93 -17.95 -1.74 -2.44
CA ARG A 93 -18.89 -1.31 -3.48
C ARG A 93 -19.04 -2.33 -4.61
N TYR A 94 -18.11 -3.29 -4.71
CA TYR A 94 -18.01 -4.26 -5.80
C TYR A 94 -18.47 -5.67 -5.40
N VAL A 95 -18.86 -5.92 -4.14
CA VAL A 95 -19.29 -7.25 -3.64
C VAL A 95 -20.43 -7.88 -4.46
N ARG A 96 -21.23 -7.08 -5.18
CA ARG A 96 -22.30 -7.59 -6.06
C ARG A 96 -21.79 -8.15 -7.39
N SER A 97 -20.50 -8.08 -7.69
CA SER A 97 -19.89 -8.63 -8.90
C SER A 97 -19.84 -10.16 -8.92
N GLY A 98 -20.05 -10.82 -7.78
CA GLY A 98 -19.94 -12.28 -7.63
C GLY A 98 -18.54 -12.77 -7.27
N MET A 99 -17.55 -11.87 -7.17
CA MET A 99 -16.22 -12.16 -6.65
C MET A 99 -16.20 -12.10 -5.11
N PRO A 100 -15.52 -13.04 -4.42
CA PRO A 100 -15.32 -12.99 -2.96
C PRO A 100 -14.71 -11.68 -2.47
N MET A 101 -15.02 -11.28 -1.24
CA MET A 101 -14.57 -9.99 -0.70
C MET A 101 -13.04 -9.92 -0.58
N LEU A 102 -12.41 -11.03 -0.18
CA LEU A 102 -10.95 -11.10 -0.05
C LEU A 102 -10.25 -10.92 -1.39
N ASP A 103 -10.79 -11.50 -2.46
CA ASP A 103 -10.21 -11.37 -3.81
C ASP A 103 -10.29 -9.91 -4.30
N LEU A 104 -11.44 -9.24 -4.12
CA LEU A 104 -11.59 -7.82 -4.42
C LEU A 104 -10.60 -6.96 -3.62
N ILE A 105 -10.34 -7.30 -2.35
CA ILE A 105 -9.34 -6.60 -1.53
C ILE A 105 -7.94 -6.83 -2.10
N GLN A 106 -7.58 -8.05 -2.49
CA GLN A 106 -6.25 -8.38 -2.99
C GLN A 106 -5.95 -7.69 -4.33
N GLU A 107 -6.91 -7.67 -5.25
CA GLU A 107 -6.79 -6.90 -6.49
C GLU A 107 -6.66 -5.40 -6.19
N GLY A 108 -7.50 -4.88 -5.30
CA GLY A 108 -7.42 -3.49 -4.86
C GLY A 108 -6.09 -3.13 -4.20
N ASN A 109 -5.49 -4.06 -3.43
CA ASN A 109 -4.17 -3.89 -2.82
C ASN A 109 -3.07 -3.79 -3.89
N THR A 110 -3.18 -4.56 -4.97
CA THR A 110 -2.27 -4.44 -6.13
C THR A 110 -2.39 -3.05 -6.78
N GLY A 111 -3.61 -2.53 -6.92
CA GLY A 111 -3.85 -1.15 -7.36
C GLY A 111 -3.25 -0.11 -6.40
N LEU A 112 -3.39 -0.31 -5.09
CA LEU A 112 -2.81 0.56 -4.06
C LEU A 112 -1.28 0.61 -4.14
N VAL A 113 -0.61 -0.54 -4.29
CA VAL A 113 0.86 -0.60 -4.42
C VAL A 113 1.32 0.25 -5.61
N ARG A 114 0.66 0.09 -6.77
CA ARG A 114 0.95 0.91 -7.96
C ARG A 114 0.69 2.40 -7.73
N ALA A 115 -0.33 2.73 -6.94
CA ALA A 115 -0.60 4.12 -6.58
C ALA A 115 0.53 4.72 -5.74
N VAL A 116 1.05 3.98 -4.75
CA VAL A 116 2.19 4.43 -3.93
C VAL A 116 3.43 4.63 -4.79
N GLU A 117 3.72 3.71 -5.72
CA GLU A 117 4.88 3.79 -6.61
C GLU A 117 4.85 4.97 -7.59
N LYS A 118 3.66 5.47 -7.93
CA LYS A 118 3.46 6.52 -8.93
C LYS A 118 2.95 7.83 -8.34
N PHE A 119 2.77 7.89 -7.03
CA PHE A 119 2.25 9.08 -6.38
C PHE A 119 3.26 10.21 -6.47
N ASP A 120 2.76 11.40 -6.79
CA ASP A 120 3.55 12.62 -6.90
C ASP A 120 3.03 13.62 -5.87
N TYR A 121 3.74 13.72 -4.75
CA TYR A 121 3.39 14.58 -3.63
C TYR A 121 3.57 16.07 -3.95
N VAL A 122 4.39 16.42 -4.96
CA VAL A 122 4.66 17.82 -5.35
C VAL A 122 3.41 18.47 -5.94
N LYS A 123 2.48 17.68 -6.49
CA LYS A 123 1.19 18.16 -7.01
C LYS A 123 0.24 18.66 -5.92
N GLY A 124 0.50 18.39 -4.64
CA GLY A 124 -0.28 18.92 -3.52
C GLY A 124 -1.68 18.32 -3.34
N PHE A 125 -2.01 17.24 -4.06
CA PHE A 125 -3.25 16.50 -3.85
C PHE A 125 -3.05 15.43 -2.78
N LYS A 126 -4.11 15.15 -2.00
CA LYS A 126 -4.15 14.02 -1.07
C LYS A 126 -3.92 12.69 -1.79
N PHE A 127 -3.16 11.80 -1.17
CA PHE A 127 -2.88 10.48 -1.73
C PHE A 127 -4.16 9.70 -2.06
N SER A 128 -5.16 9.74 -1.17
CA SER A 128 -6.43 9.02 -1.34
C SER A 128 -7.17 9.39 -2.63
N THR A 129 -7.07 10.64 -3.09
CA THR A 129 -7.64 11.10 -4.36
C THR A 129 -7.01 10.36 -5.54
N TYR A 130 -5.70 10.25 -5.57
CA TYR A 130 -4.94 9.56 -6.62
C TYR A 130 -5.14 8.04 -6.56
N ALA A 131 -4.99 7.46 -5.37
CA ALA A 131 -5.08 6.02 -5.14
C ALA A 131 -6.45 5.44 -5.48
N THR A 132 -7.53 6.22 -5.29
CA THR A 132 -8.89 5.77 -5.61
C THR A 132 -9.02 5.31 -7.07
N TRP A 133 -8.35 5.97 -8.02
CA TRP A 133 -8.41 5.57 -9.43
C TRP A 133 -7.72 4.22 -9.67
N TRP A 134 -6.51 4.05 -9.16
CA TRP A 134 -5.74 2.81 -9.30
C TRP A 134 -6.40 1.61 -8.63
N ILE A 135 -6.97 1.80 -7.43
CA ILE A 135 -7.68 0.74 -6.72
C ILE A 135 -8.91 0.29 -7.51
N ARG A 136 -9.70 1.24 -8.03
CA ARG A 136 -10.89 0.91 -8.86
C ARG A 136 -10.54 0.30 -10.20
N GLN A 137 -9.36 0.60 -10.74
CA GLN A 137 -8.93 0.01 -12.01
C GLN A 137 -8.50 -1.45 -11.82
N ALA A 138 -7.95 -1.80 -10.65
CA ALA A 138 -7.50 -3.15 -10.35
C ALA A 138 -8.66 -4.10 -9.99
N ILE A 139 -9.71 -3.58 -9.35
CA ILE A 139 -10.94 -4.30 -8.97
C ILE A 139 -11.92 -4.39 -10.15
#